data_AF-A0A967JZ14-F1
#
_entry.id   AF-A0A967JZ14-F1
#
_cell.length_a   1.000
_cell.length_b   1.000
_cell.length_c   1.000
_cell.angle_alpha   90.00
_cell.angle_beta   90.00
_cell.angle_gamma   90.00
#
_symmetry.space_group_name_H-M   'P 1'
#
loop_
_entity.id
_entity.type
_entity.pdbx_description
1 polymer ?
#
loop_
_entity_poly.entity_id
_entity_poly.type
_entity_poly.pdbx_seq_one_letter_code
_entity_poly.pdbx_strand_id
1 'polypeptide(L)'
;MLFSLLVAFAAFAHEMNSIERRRYLARIRGCNDCHTPGDPEAGGRVPESQWLIGTSLGWSGPRGTTYASNLRALLNGMSEDDWAALARSAESRPPMP
;
A
#
# COMPACT_ATOMS: atom_id res chain seq x y z
N MET A 1 -20.32 29.93 12.66
CA MET A 1 -19.23 29.21 13.38
C MET A 1 -19.63 27.77 13.73
N LEU A 2 -20.81 27.51 14.31
CA LEU A 2 -21.26 26.14 14.66
C LEU A 2 -21.43 25.19 13.45
N PHE A 3 -21.91 25.70 12.31
CA PHE A 3 -22.07 24.92 11.07
C PHE A 3 -20.72 24.48 10.47
N SER A 4 -19.71 25.34 10.50
CA SER A 4 -18.36 25.04 10.01
C SER A 4 -17.65 23.98 10.86
N LEU A 5 -17.91 23.95 12.17
CA LEU A 5 -17.40 22.92 13.09
C LEU A 5 -18.02 21.54 12.83
N LEU A 6 -19.31 21.48 12.53
CA LEU A 6 -20.03 20.24 12.18
C LEU A 6 -19.53 19.63 10.86
N VAL A 7 -19.32 20.47 9.83
CA VAL A 7 -18.81 20.01 8.53
C VAL A 7 -17.37 19.47 8.65
N ALA A 8 -16.51 20.15 9.40
CA ALA A 8 -15.15 19.68 9.65
C ALA A 8 -15.15 18.30 10.35
N PHE A 9 -15.97 18.13 11.40
CA PHE A 9 -16.06 16.86 12.12
C PHE A 9 -16.50 15.68 11.23
N ALA A 10 -17.51 15.90 10.37
CA ALA A 10 -17.98 14.88 9.43
C ALA A 10 -16.89 14.49 8.41
N ALA A 11 -16.12 15.46 7.90
CA ALA A 11 -15.00 15.19 7.00
C ALA A 11 -13.87 14.41 7.69
N PHE A 12 -13.51 14.75 8.92
CA PHE A 12 -12.52 14.00 9.71
C PHE A 12 -12.97 12.56 9.97
N ALA A 13 -14.24 12.35 10.33
CA ALA A 13 -14.79 11.01 10.52
C ALA A 13 -14.79 10.20 9.22
N HIS A 14 -15.12 10.82 8.08
CA HIS A 14 -15.05 10.16 6.78
C HIS A 14 -13.62 9.75 6.42
N GLU A 15 -12.64 10.63 6.63
CA GLU A 15 -11.22 10.33 6.39
C GLU A 15 -10.69 9.24 7.31
N MET A 16 -11.05 9.23 8.60
CA MET A 16 -10.66 8.13 9.49
C MET A 16 -11.19 6.78 9.00
N ASN A 17 -12.47 6.72 8.61
CA ASN A 17 -13.06 5.52 8.01
C ASN A 17 -12.35 5.14 6.69
N SER A 18 -11.94 6.13 5.89
CA SER A 18 -11.20 5.92 4.66
C SER A 18 -9.81 5.30 4.93
N ILE A 19 -9.10 5.80 5.94
CA ILE A 19 -7.77 5.31 6.36
C ILE A 19 -7.86 3.88 6.88
N GLU A 20 -8.84 3.57 7.73
CA GLU A 20 -9.05 2.22 8.23
C GLU A 20 -9.38 1.23 7.10
N ARG A 21 -10.22 1.65 6.15
CA ARG A 21 -10.52 0.86 4.96
C ARG A 21 -9.27 0.64 4.09
N ARG A 22 -8.45 1.68 3.88
CA ARG A 22 -7.19 1.58 3.12
C ARG A 22 -6.21 0.63 3.82
N ARG A 23 -6.08 0.72 5.14
CA ARG A 23 -5.27 -0.20 5.96
C ARG A 23 -5.74 -1.64 5.85
N TYR A 24 -7.05 -1.86 5.90
CA TYR A 24 -7.66 -3.16 5.72
C TYR A 24 -7.34 -3.75 4.34
N LEU A 25 -7.52 -2.96 3.27
CA LEU A 25 -7.21 -3.39 1.90
C LEU A 25 -5.74 -3.77 1.72
N ALA A 26 -4.80 -2.99 2.27
CA ALA A 26 -3.37 -3.29 2.21
C ALA A 26 -3.02 -4.66 2.83
N ARG A 27 -3.74 -5.07 3.88
CA ARG A 27 -3.59 -6.39 4.50
C ARG A 27 -4.22 -7.50 3.66
N ILE A 28 -5.50 -7.39 3.33
CA ILE A 28 -6.24 -8.51 2.74
C ILE A 28 -5.90 -8.77 1.27
N ARG A 29 -5.26 -7.81 0.60
CA ARG A 29 -4.82 -7.95 -0.80
C ARG A 29 -3.40 -8.51 -0.93
N GLY A 30 -2.73 -8.84 0.17
CA GLY A 30 -1.38 -9.43 0.16
C GLY A 30 -0.27 -8.46 -0.25
N CYS A 31 -0.49 -7.15 -0.18
CA CYS A 31 0.51 -6.17 -0.59
C CYS A 31 1.77 -6.24 0.28
N ASN A 32 1.59 -6.45 1.59
CA ASN A 32 2.69 -6.52 2.54
C ASN A 32 3.58 -7.74 2.34
N ASP A 33 3.05 -8.86 1.86
CA ASP A 33 3.78 -10.10 1.64
C ASP A 33 5.04 -9.89 0.77
N CYS A 34 4.99 -8.92 -0.15
CA CYS A 34 6.15 -8.55 -0.98
C CYS A 34 6.67 -7.15 -0.66
N HIS A 35 5.83 -6.17 -0.36
CA HIS A 35 6.26 -4.77 -0.22
C HIS A 35 6.62 -4.34 1.21
N THR A 36 6.67 -5.28 2.17
CA THR A 36 7.05 -4.99 3.56
C THR A 36 8.20 -5.91 3.99
N PRO A 37 9.33 -5.37 4.48
CA PRO A 37 10.44 -6.21 4.92
C PRO A 37 10.02 -7.13 6.07
N GLY A 38 10.26 -8.44 5.91
CA GLY A 38 10.04 -9.43 6.95
C GLY A 38 8.58 -9.79 7.25
N ASP A 39 7.61 -9.28 6.47
CA ASP A 39 6.20 -9.51 6.74
C ASP A 39 5.74 -10.97 6.60
N PRO A 40 6.17 -11.72 5.56
CA PRO A 40 5.88 -13.15 5.47
C PRO A 40 6.38 -13.93 6.68
N GLU A 41 7.62 -13.68 7.11
CA GLU A 41 8.25 -14.37 8.25
C GLU A 41 7.58 -14.00 9.57
N ALA A 42 7.16 -12.75 9.71
CA ALA A 42 6.43 -12.26 10.87
C ALA A 42 4.95 -12.68 10.87
N GLY A 43 4.44 -13.25 9.76
CA GLY A 43 3.03 -13.59 9.59
C GLY A 43 2.11 -12.38 9.69
N GLY A 44 2.47 -11.27 9.02
CA GLY A 44 1.65 -10.05 8.98
C GLY A 44 1.72 -9.18 10.24
N ARG A 45 2.65 -9.47 11.16
CA ARG A 45 2.77 -8.78 12.47
C ARG A 45 3.84 -7.68 12.48
N VAL A 46 4.30 -7.23 11.32
CA VAL A 46 5.20 -6.09 11.21
C VAL A 46 4.47 -4.80 11.62
N PRO A 47 5.10 -3.86 12.37
CA PRO A 47 4.50 -2.57 12.69
C PRO A 47 4.08 -1.79 11.44
N GLU A 48 2.92 -1.14 11.48
CA GLU A 48 2.39 -0.36 10.35
C GLU A 48 3.36 0.71 9.83
N SER A 49 4.19 1.29 10.70
CA SER A 49 5.20 2.26 10.30
C SER A 49 6.21 1.72 9.28
N GLN A 50 6.37 0.40 9.19
CA GLN A 50 7.30 -0.29 8.28
C GLN A 50 6.62 -0.87 7.02
N TRP A 51 5.29 -0.80 6.91
CA TRP A 51 4.59 -1.40 5.78
C TRP A 51 4.86 -0.71 4.44
N LEU A 52 4.86 -1.47 3.34
CA LEU A 52 4.84 -0.95 1.96
C LEU A 52 6.06 -0.09 1.57
N ILE A 53 7.18 -0.25 2.27
CA ILE A 53 8.44 0.47 1.99
C ILE A 53 9.34 -0.26 0.98
N GLY A 54 8.88 -1.38 0.43
CA GLY A 54 9.65 -2.27 -0.43
C GLY A 54 10.48 -3.26 0.38
N THR A 55 11.27 -4.11 -0.28
CA THR A 55 12.19 -5.03 0.40
C THR A 55 13.43 -5.29 -0.44
N SER A 56 14.52 -5.66 0.24
CA SER A 56 15.75 -6.15 -0.39
C SER A 56 15.70 -7.65 -0.73
N LEU A 57 14.63 -8.35 -0.35
CA LEU A 57 14.39 -9.73 -0.79
C LEU A 57 14.26 -9.75 -2.31
N GLY A 58 15.06 -10.58 -2.97
CA GLY A 58 15.05 -10.72 -4.43
C GLY A 58 14.22 -11.92 -4.86
N TRP A 59 13.27 -11.71 -5.77
CA TRP A 59 12.52 -12.80 -6.41
C TRP A 59 13.17 -13.14 -7.75
N SER A 60 13.56 -14.40 -7.89
CA SER A 60 14.19 -14.89 -9.13
C SER A 60 13.14 -15.41 -10.09
N GLY A 61 13.16 -14.93 -11.33
CA GLY A 61 12.31 -15.40 -12.41
C GLY A 61 13.07 -15.56 -13.74
N PRO A 62 12.40 -16.07 -14.79
CA PRO A 62 13.03 -16.33 -16.09
C PRO A 62 13.69 -15.10 -16.76
N ARG A 63 13.36 -13.89 -16.30
CA ARG A 63 13.82 -12.61 -16.85
C ARG A 63 14.71 -11.82 -15.87
N GLY A 64 15.34 -12.51 -14.91
CA GLY A 64 16.24 -11.93 -13.89
C GLY A 64 15.63 -11.90 -12.49
N THR A 65 16.35 -11.25 -11.57
CA THR A 65 15.91 -11.02 -10.20
C THR A 65 15.26 -9.64 -10.09
N THR A 66 14.15 -9.58 -9.37
CA THR A 66 13.40 -8.35 -9.14
C THR A 66 13.14 -8.12 -7.66
N TYR A 67 12.90 -6.86 -7.30
CA TYR A 67 12.78 -6.39 -5.92
C TYR A 67 11.51 -5.57 -5.78
N ALA A 68 10.80 -5.73 -4.67
CA ALA A 68 9.54 -5.04 -4.47
C ALA A 68 9.78 -3.55 -4.26
N SER A 69 9.06 -2.73 -5.01
CA SER A 69 9.16 -1.27 -4.96
C SER A 69 8.65 -0.69 -3.63
N ASN A 70 9.12 0.49 -3.26
CA ASN A 70 8.52 1.26 -2.17
C ASN A 70 7.19 1.86 -2.66
N LEU A 71 6.05 1.25 -2.29
CA LEU A 71 4.75 1.73 -2.72
C LEU A 71 4.40 3.08 -2.09
N ARG A 72 4.88 3.39 -0.87
CA ARG A 72 4.68 4.74 -0.31
C ARG A 72 5.28 5.82 -1.21
N ALA A 73 6.52 5.61 -1.64
CA ALA A 73 7.22 6.54 -2.52
C ALA A 73 6.58 6.60 -3.91
N LEU A 74 6.23 5.44 -4.49
CA LEU A 74 5.57 5.35 -5.80
C LEU A 74 4.24 6.12 -5.80
N LEU A 75 3.37 5.81 -4.83
CA LEU A 75 2.03 6.39 -4.76
C LEU A 75 2.04 7.88 -4.41
N ASN A 76 3.03 8.32 -3.63
CA ASN A 76 3.21 9.74 -3.33
C ASN A 76 3.65 10.57 -4.56
N GLY A 77 4.08 9.90 -5.63
CA GLY A 77 4.47 10.54 -6.90
C GLY A 77 3.37 10.60 -7.96
N MET A 78 2.14 10.17 -7.66
CA MET A 78 1.05 10.09 -8.64
C MET A 78 -0.30 10.58 -8.08
N SER A 79 -1.23 10.93 -8.96
CA SER A 79 -2.60 11.25 -8.56
C SER A 79 -3.38 9.98 -8.17
N GLU A 80 -4.52 10.15 -7.50
CA GLU A 80 -5.41 9.02 -7.17
C GLU A 80 -5.97 8.35 -8.44
N ASP A 81 -6.25 9.12 -9.49
CA ASP A 81 -6.74 8.59 -10.77
C ASP A 81 -5.66 7.75 -11.48
N ASP A 82 -4.41 8.23 -11.49
CA ASP A 82 -3.28 7.50 -12.05
C ASP A 82 -3.01 6.21 -11.26
N TRP A 83 -3.10 6.28 -9.93
CA TRP A 83 -3.03 5.09 -9.08
C TRP A 83 -4.12 4.10 -9.42
N ALA A 84 -5.37 4.55 -9.56
CA ALA A 84 -6.50 3.68 -9.85
C ALA A 84 -6.37 3.03 -11.22
N ALA A 85 -5.82 3.74 -12.20
CA ALA A 85 -5.50 3.19 -13.51
C ALA A 85 -4.40 2.12 -13.38
N LEU A 86 -3.28 2.44 -12.73
CA LEU A 86 -2.16 1.51 -12.51
C LEU A 86 -2.62 0.25 -11.77
N ALA A 87 -3.36 0.37 -10.68
CA ALA A 87 -3.80 -0.77 -9.87
C ALA A 87 -4.71 -1.75 -10.64
N ARG A 88 -5.39 -1.28 -11.70
CA ARG A 88 -6.27 -2.12 -12.54
C ARG A 88 -5.54 -2.78 -13.69
N SER A 89 -4.43 -2.20 -14.16
CA SER A 89 -3.72 -2.65 -15.37
C SER A 89 -2.29 -3.10 -15.12
N ALA A 90 -1.80 -3.05 -13.87
CA ALA A 90 -0.43 -3.39 -13.55
C ALA A 90 -0.10 -4.83 -13.92
N GLU A 91 0.89 -4.98 -14.79
CA GLU A 91 1.55 -6.25 -15.09
C GLU A 91 2.97 -6.22 -14.51
N SER A 92 3.18 -6.90 -13.38
CA SER A 92 4.50 -7.01 -12.76
C SER A 92 5.26 -8.24 -13.28
N ARG A 93 6.55 -8.36 -12.92
CA ARG A 93 7.30 -9.58 -13.26
C ARG A 93 6.92 -10.67 -12.24
N PRO A 94 6.44 -11.85 -12.67
CA PRO A 94 6.12 -12.94 -11.75
C PRO A 94 7.32 -13.32 -10.87
N PRO A 95 7.13 -13.74 -9.61
CA PRO A 95 5.87 -14.03 -8.90
C PRO A 95 5.21 -12.83 -8.18
N MET A 96 5.57 -11.59 -8.55
CA MET A 96 5.23 -10.26 -8.00
C MET A 96 6.35 -9.65 -7.16
N PRO A 97 7.34 -9.13 -7.88
CA PRO A 97 7.76 -7.74 -7.68
C PRO A 97 7.59 -6.83 -8.92
#